data_AF-A0A6B0RPU5-F1
#
_entry.id   AF-A0A6B0RPU5-F1
#
_cell.length_a   1.000
_cell.length_b   1.000
_cell.length_c   1.000
_cell.angle_alpha   90.00
_cell.angle_beta   90.00
_cell.angle_gamma   90.00
#
_symmetry.space_group_name_H-M   'P 1'
#
loop_
_entity.id
_entity.type
_entity.pdbx_description
1 polymer ?
#
loop_
_entity_poly.entity_id
_entity_poly.type
_entity_poly.pdbx_seq_one_letter_code
_entity_poly.pdbx_strand_id
1 'polypeptide(L)'
;MLPGAARDTNRPRLQRAPEVQKFRRFRSSQVSNRIERDSPGNDVERDHSPSGSGFAGVGSVDMRLLTHNLLSSHVRGVGPRGFPLRLQATEVRINPVEFNPDFIVRMIPKVEWAALLEAADHLHLIQVPKEPIQGYEHNEEFLRKMHHVLLEVEVLEGTLQCPESGRVFPISRGIPNMLLSDEETET
;
A
#
# COMPACT_ATOMS: atom_id res chain seq x y z
N MET A 1 17.96 60.88 38.78
CA MET A 1 17.42 60.82 37.41
C MET A 1 17.11 59.36 37.08
N LEU A 2 15.82 59.01 36.94
CA LEU A 2 15.32 57.86 36.14
C LEU A 2 15.17 58.35 34.67
N PRO A 3 14.78 57.55 33.63
CA PRO A 3 14.31 56.15 33.60
C PRO A 3 14.88 55.28 32.44
N GLY A 4 14.43 54.02 32.30
CA GLY A 4 14.57 53.28 31.03
C GLY A 4 14.31 51.76 31.09
N ALA A 5 13.06 51.34 31.27
CA ALA A 5 12.62 49.95 31.09
C ALA A 5 12.38 49.62 29.61
N ALA A 6 12.62 48.37 29.18
CA ALA A 6 11.65 47.49 28.48
C ALA A 6 12.30 46.33 27.69
N ARG A 7 11.78 45.12 27.94
CA ARG A 7 11.35 44.04 27.00
C ARG A 7 12.35 43.56 25.93
N ASP A 8 12.63 42.25 25.85
CA ASP A 8 11.76 41.28 25.17
C ASP A 8 12.34 39.85 25.12
N THR A 9 11.52 38.91 25.60
CA THR A 9 11.21 37.59 25.04
C THR A 9 12.19 36.96 24.02
N ASN A 10 13.07 36.06 24.47
CA ASN A 10 13.66 35.05 23.58
C ASN A 10 13.01 33.69 23.81
N ARG A 11 11.87 33.50 23.15
CA ARG A 11 11.13 32.22 23.06
C ARG A 11 11.62 31.51 21.79
N PRO A 12 12.15 30.28 21.85
CA PRO A 12 12.53 29.57 20.63
C PRO A 12 11.27 29.29 19.80
N ARG A 13 11.34 29.69 18.52
CA ARG A 13 10.28 29.50 17.52
C ARG A 13 9.94 28.02 17.38
N LEU A 14 8.65 27.70 17.56
CA LEU A 14 8.03 26.44 17.18
C LEU A 14 8.35 26.16 15.70
N GLN A 15 9.18 25.14 15.43
CA GLN A 15 9.38 24.66 14.07
C GLN A 15 8.08 23.98 13.63
N ARG A 16 7.51 24.47 12.52
CA ARG A 16 6.31 23.90 11.90
C ARG A 16 6.64 22.50 11.38
N ALA A 17 5.78 21.54 11.69
CA ALA A 17 5.81 20.20 11.12
C ALA A 17 5.69 20.27 9.58
N PRO A 18 6.35 19.37 8.83
CA PRO A 18 6.23 19.34 7.38
C PRO A 18 4.84 18.83 6.96
N GLU A 19 4.30 19.49 5.95
CA GLU A 19 3.01 19.24 5.32
C GLU A 19 2.87 17.79 4.82
N VAL A 20 1.72 17.19 5.11
CA VAL A 20 1.30 15.88 4.57
C VAL A 20 1.19 16.00 3.04
N GLN A 21 2.11 15.34 2.33
CA GLN A 21 2.13 15.31 0.86
C GLN A 21 0.90 14.57 0.33
N LYS A 22 0.01 15.34 -0.32
CA LYS A 22 -1.08 14.81 -1.12
C LYS A 22 -0.51 14.20 -2.40
N PHE A 23 -0.55 12.87 -2.50
CA PHE A 23 -0.23 12.15 -3.73
C PHE A 23 -1.12 12.64 -4.88
N ARG A 24 -0.48 12.98 -6.00
CA ARG A 24 -1.14 13.52 -7.20
C ARG A 24 -1.99 12.43 -7.85
N ARG A 25 -3.32 12.58 -7.83
CA ARG A 25 -4.23 11.85 -8.73
C ARG A 25 -4.00 12.35 -10.16
N PHE A 26 -3.47 11.50 -11.03
CA PHE A 26 -3.49 11.73 -12.47
C PHE A 26 -4.93 11.56 -12.97
N ARG A 27 -5.59 12.66 -13.35
CA ARG A 27 -6.91 12.61 -13.99
C ARG A 27 -6.72 12.20 -15.45
N SER A 28 -7.16 11.00 -15.81
CA SER A 28 -7.41 10.63 -17.21
C SER A 28 -8.64 11.39 -17.71
N SER A 29 -8.45 12.16 -18.77
CA SER A 29 -9.48 12.93 -19.47
C SER A 29 -10.37 11.99 -20.29
N GLN A 30 -11.59 11.72 -19.80
CA GLN A 30 -12.67 11.17 -20.61
C GLN A 30 -13.38 12.32 -21.32
N VAL A 31 -13.32 12.28 -22.66
CA VAL A 31 -14.04 13.19 -23.58
C VAL A 31 -15.54 12.91 -23.47
N SER A 32 -16.30 13.96 -23.14
CA SER A 32 -17.75 13.94 -23.06
C SER A 32 -18.35 14.13 -24.45
N ASN A 33 -19.12 13.14 -24.93
CA ASN A 33 -20.09 13.36 -26.01
C ASN A 33 -21.49 13.22 -25.42
N ARG A 34 -22.13 14.37 -25.16
CA ARG A 34 -23.57 14.53 -24.95
C ARG A 34 -24.27 14.40 -26.30
N ILE A 35 -25.32 13.57 -26.36
CA ILE A 35 -26.43 13.77 -27.30
C ILE A 35 -27.71 13.79 -26.45
N GLU A 36 -28.27 14.98 -26.28
CA GLU A 36 -29.64 15.20 -25.77
C GLU A 36 -30.64 14.88 -26.88
N ARG A 37 -31.71 14.16 -26.55
CA ARG A 37 -33.01 14.26 -27.22
C ARG A 37 -34.14 14.08 -26.20
N ASP A 38 -34.89 15.18 -26.04
CA ASP A 38 -36.29 15.34 -25.59
C ASP A 38 -37.24 14.24 -26.14
N SER A 39 -38.43 13.90 -25.62
CA SER A 39 -39.35 14.30 -24.52
C SER A 39 -40.44 13.17 -24.46
N PRO A 40 -41.67 13.33 -23.90
CA PRO A 40 -42.10 12.99 -22.55
C PRO A 40 -43.17 11.86 -22.44
N GLY A 41 -43.41 11.38 -21.20
CA GLY A 41 -44.70 10.81 -20.75
C GLY A 41 -44.86 9.28 -20.79
N ASN A 42 -44.90 8.64 -19.62
CA ASN A 42 -46.12 8.11 -18.99
C ASN A 42 -45.79 7.30 -17.72
N ASP A 43 -46.56 7.56 -16.67
CA ASP A 43 -46.54 6.90 -15.38
C ASP A 43 -46.92 5.41 -15.45
N VAL A 44 -46.12 4.53 -14.84
CA VAL A 44 -46.62 3.37 -14.08
C VAL A 44 -45.64 3.10 -12.94
N GLU A 45 -46.02 3.53 -11.75
CA GLU A 45 -45.46 3.16 -10.47
C GLU A 45 -45.55 1.63 -10.31
N ARG A 46 -44.40 0.95 -10.33
CA ARG A 46 -44.28 -0.45 -9.95
C ARG A 46 -43.23 -0.56 -8.85
N ASP A 47 -43.72 -0.61 -7.62
CA ASP A 47 -43.00 -1.11 -6.45
C ASP A 47 -42.32 -2.44 -6.80
N HIS A 48 -41.00 -2.38 -7.01
CA HIS A 48 -40.12 -3.53 -6.89
C HIS A 48 -39.09 -3.16 -5.84
N SER A 49 -39.39 -3.58 -4.61
CA SER A 49 -38.42 -3.64 -3.53
C SER A 49 -37.16 -4.36 -4.04
N PRO A 50 -35.98 -3.72 -4.09
CA PRO A 50 -34.75 -4.48 -4.22
C PRO A 50 -34.43 -5.00 -2.83
N SER A 51 -34.90 -6.20 -2.52
CA SER A 51 -34.28 -7.05 -1.51
C SER A 51 -32.89 -7.45 -2.03
N GLY A 52 -31.95 -6.52 -1.89
CA GLY A 52 -30.55 -6.66 -2.26
C GLY A 52 -29.72 -5.98 -1.19
N SER A 53 -29.89 -6.37 0.07
CA SER A 53 -28.95 -6.00 1.12
C SER A 53 -27.64 -6.73 0.85
N GLY A 54 -26.75 -5.99 0.21
CA GLY A 54 -25.33 -6.19 -0.03
C GLY A 54 -24.76 -7.55 0.37
N PHE A 55 -24.29 -8.30 -0.62
CA PHE A 55 -23.04 -9.02 -0.41
C PHE A 55 -22.04 -8.01 0.13
N ALA A 56 -21.74 -8.11 1.44
CA ALA A 56 -20.62 -7.41 2.05
C ALA A 56 -19.44 -7.64 1.12
N GLY A 57 -18.92 -6.53 0.57
CA GLY A 57 -17.98 -6.55 -0.53
C GLY A 57 -16.90 -7.59 -0.27
N VAL A 58 -16.62 -8.40 -1.28
CA VAL A 58 -15.32 -9.05 -1.38
C VAL A 58 -14.32 -7.93 -1.15
N GLY A 59 -13.64 -7.95 0.00
CA GLY A 59 -12.59 -6.98 0.30
C GLY A 59 -11.68 -6.94 -0.92
N SER A 60 -11.43 -5.73 -1.44
CA SER A 60 -10.62 -5.57 -2.64
C SER A 60 -9.31 -6.32 -2.44
N VAL A 61 -9.03 -7.27 -3.35
CA VAL A 61 -7.89 -8.19 -3.21
C VAL A 61 -6.66 -7.46 -3.75
N ASP A 62 -6.14 -6.55 -2.95
CA ASP A 62 -5.00 -5.72 -3.32
C ASP A 62 -3.71 -6.20 -2.63
N MET A 63 -2.60 -6.15 -3.36
CA MET A 63 -1.31 -6.67 -2.93
C MET A 63 -0.73 -5.79 -1.85
N ARG A 64 -0.66 -6.33 -0.64
CA ARG A 64 -0.01 -5.68 0.52
C ARG A 64 1.48 -5.96 0.52
N LEU A 65 2.26 -5.11 1.20
CA LEU A 65 3.70 -5.38 1.40
C LEU A 65 3.96 -6.68 2.16
N LEU A 66 3.05 -7.12 3.01
CA LEU A 66 3.17 -8.46 3.60
C LEU A 66 3.13 -9.57 2.55
N THR A 67 2.29 -9.45 1.53
CA THR A 67 2.23 -10.41 0.42
C THR A 67 3.53 -10.40 -0.37
N HIS A 68 4.07 -9.21 -0.69
CA HIS A 68 5.38 -9.05 -1.33
C HIS A 68 6.47 -9.82 -0.58
N ASN A 69 6.50 -9.68 0.75
CA ASN A 69 7.51 -10.28 1.61
C ASN A 69 7.47 -11.82 1.64
N LEU A 70 6.40 -12.45 1.13
CA LEU A 70 6.22 -13.89 1.04
C LEU A 70 6.41 -14.45 -0.38
N LEU A 71 6.49 -13.59 -1.40
CA LEU A 71 6.56 -14.01 -2.81
C LEU A 71 8.01 -14.20 -3.26
N SER A 72 8.30 -15.37 -3.82
CA SER A 72 9.60 -15.71 -4.43
C SER A 72 9.43 -16.15 -5.87
N SER A 73 10.40 -15.84 -6.72
CA SER A 73 10.45 -16.36 -8.09
C SER A 73 10.89 -17.82 -8.08
N HIS A 74 10.18 -18.65 -8.85
CA HIS A 74 10.52 -20.05 -9.08
C HIS A 74 10.75 -20.33 -10.57
N VAL A 75 11.23 -19.31 -11.30
CA VAL A 75 11.68 -19.51 -12.68
C VAL A 75 12.79 -20.55 -12.67
N ARG A 76 12.74 -21.47 -13.64
CA ARG A 76 13.70 -22.56 -13.79
C ARG A 76 15.14 -22.07 -13.63
N GLY A 77 15.90 -22.76 -12.77
CA GLY A 77 17.32 -22.48 -12.53
C GLY A 77 17.62 -21.36 -11.53
N VAL A 78 16.61 -20.66 -11.03
CA VAL A 78 16.78 -19.61 -10.00
C VAL A 78 17.05 -20.21 -8.60
N GLY A 79 16.40 -21.32 -8.26
CA GLY A 79 16.52 -21.94 -6.93
C GLY A 79 16.21 -20.95 -5.81
N PRO A 80 17.00 -20.90 -4.71
CA PRO A 80 16.73 -19.99 -3.58
C PRO A 80 17.06 -18.52 -3.88
N ARG A 81 17.62 -18.20 -5.05
CA ARG A 81 18.03 -16.82 -5.41
C ARG A 81 16.87 -15.99 -5.98
N GLY A 82 15.64 -16.50 -5.93
CA GLY A 82 14.45 -15.85 -6.47
C GLY A 82 13.81 -14.81 -5.55
N PHE A 83 14.47 -14.49 -4.43
CA PHE A 83 13.96 -13.61 -3.38
C PHE A 83 15.07 -12.67 -2.88
N PRO A 84 14.75 -11.40 -2.56
CA PRO A 84 13.45 -10.74 -2.72
C PRO A 84 13.16 -10.31 -4.16
N LEU A 85 11.87 -10.24 -4.52
CA LEU A 85 11.44 -9.67 -5.79
C LEU A 85 11.56 -8.14 -5.73
N ARG A 86 12.19 -7.52 -6.73
CA ARG A 86 12.29 -6.06 -6.81
C ARG A 86 10.94 -5.47 -7.16
N LEU A 87 10.36 -4.71 -6.24
CA LEU A 87 9.06 -4.06 -6.41
C LEU A 87 9.21 -2.72 -7.15
N GLN A 88 8.44 -2.49 -8.20
CA GLN A 88 8.27 -1.17 -8.82
C GLN A 88 6.79 -0.87 -8.92
N ALA A 89 6.28 0.04 -8.08
CA ALA A 89 4.87 0.42 -8.13
C ALA A 89 4.66 1.66 -9.00
N THR A 90 3.61 1.63 -9.81
CA THR A 90 3.11 2.80 -10.56
C THR A 90 1.89 3.40 -9.90
N GLU A 91 1.09 2.60 -9.19
CA GLU A 91 -0.04 3.06 -8.39
C GLU A 91 -0.06 2.38 -7.02
N VAL A 92 -0.14 3.18 -5.96
CA VAL A 92 -0.16 2.75 -4.55
C VAL A 92 -1.35 3.39 -3.86
N ARG A 93 -2.00 2.65 -2.97
CA ARG A 93 -3.11 3.11 -2.14
C ARG A 93 -2.82 2.81 -0.68
N ILE A 94 -3.26 3.71 0.19
CA ILE A 94 -3.35 3.45 1.63
C ILE A 94 -4.80 3.06 1.94
N ASN A 95 -4.99 1.84 2.42
CA ASN A 95 -6.28 1.28 2.80
C ASN A 95 -6.26 0.92 4.29
N PRO A 96 -6.92 1.70 5.16
CA PRO A 96 -6.94 1.42 6.58
C PRO A 96 -7.56 0.05 6.89
N VAL A 97 -6.89 -0.72 7.74
CA VAL A 97 -7.34 -2.05 8.20
C VAL A 97 -7.46 -2.03 9.72
N GLU A 98 -8.40 -2.79 10.27
CA GLU A 98 -8.53 -2.94 11.73
C GLU A 98 -7.20 -3.42 12.34
N PHE A 99 -6.72 -2.66 13.33
CA PHE A 99 -5.47 -2.96 14.00
C PHE A 99 -5.60 -4.19 14.89
N ASN A 100 -4.83 -5.24 14.57
CA ASN A 100 -4.75 -6.46 15.36
C ASN A 100 -3.31 -6.69 15.84
N PRO A 101 -2.98 -6.32 17.09
CA PRO A 101 -1.62 -6.43 17.61
C PRO A 101 -1.12 -7.88 17.65
N ASP A 102 -1.97 -8.84 18.03
CA ASP A 102 -1.61 -10.26 18.09
C ASP A 102 -1.22 -10.83 16.73
N PHE A 103 -1.84 -10.35 15.66
CA PHE A 103 -1.45 -10.70 14.30
C PHE A 103 -0.05 -10.16 13.98
N ILE A 104 0.19 -8.87 14.24
CA ILE A 104 1.47 -8.22 13.94
C ILE A 104 2.62 -8.86 14.74
N VAL A 105 2.42 -9.12 16.04
CA VAL A 105 3.40 -9.81 16.89
C VAL A 105 3.81 -11.16 16.31
N ARG A 106 2.84 -11.95 15.81
CA ARG A 106 3.12 -13.27 15.21
C ARG A 106 3.77 -13.19 13.84
N MET A 107 3.62 -12.07 13.13
CA MET A 107 4.19 -11.86 11.80
C MET A 107 5.61 -11.32 11.84
N ILE A 108 5.96 -10.48 12.81
CA ILE A 108 7.29 -9.87 12.95
C ILE A 108 8.46 -10.87 12.82
N PRO A 109 8.44 -12.06 13.47
CA PRO A 109 9.50 -13.05 13.32
C PRO A 109 9.60 -13.71 11.94
N LYS A 110 8.54 -13.62 11.13
CA LYS A 110 8.44 -14.23 9.79
C LYS A 110 8.75 -13.25 8.67
N VAL A 111 8.85 -11.96 8.99
CA VAL A 111 9.13 -10.91 8.00
C VAL A 111 10.60 -10.94 7.66
N GLU A 112 10.91 -10.98 6.37
CA GLU A 112 12.25 -10.66 5.91
C GLU A 112 12.45 -9.14 5.89
N TRP A 113 13.23 -8.64 6.83
CA TRP A 113 13.42 -7.21 7.05
C TRP A 113 14.13 -6.51 5.90
N ALA A 114 15.14 -7.15 5.29
CA ALA A 114 15.85 -6.56 4.15
C ALA A 114 14.90 -6.34 2.95
N ALA A 115 14.07 -7.34 2.65
CA ALA A 115 13.08 -7.28 1.57
C ALA A 115 12.01 -6.21 1.83
N LEU A 116 11.55 -6.09 3.08
CA LEU A 116 10.58 -5.08 3.49
C LEU A 116 11.15 -3.66 3.32
N LEU A 117 12.40 -3.45 3.75
CA LEU A 117 13.05 -2.15 3.65
C LEU A 117 13.31 -1.73 2.20
N GLU A 118 13.74 -2.66 1.34
CA GLU A 118 13.90 -2.40 -0.09
C GLU A 118 12.57 -2.02 -0.73
N ALA A 119 11.50 -2.78 -0.47
CA ALA A 119 10.17 -2.46 -0.99
C ALA A 119 9.68 -1.10 -0.48
N ALA A 120 9.88 -0.81 0.81
CA ALA A 120 9.44 0.44 1.40
C ALA A 120 10.20 1.66 0.86
N ASP A 121 11.49 1.52 0.53
CA ASP A 121 12.29 2.56 -0.11
C ASP A 121 11.80 2.85 -1.54
N HIS A 122 11.52 1.81 -2.33
CA HIS A 122 10.95 1.96 -3.67
C HIS A 122 9.55 2.59 -3.67
N LEU A 123 8.78 2.42 -2.59
CA LEU A 123 7.49 3.07 -2.39
C LEU A 123 7.61 4.45 -1.72
N HIS A 124 8.82 4.90 -1.40
CA HIS A 124 9.10 6.15 -0.69
C HIS A 124 8.33 6.29 0.64
N LEU A 125 8.15 5.18 1.35
CA LEU A 125 7.53 5.17 2.67
C LEU A 125 8.47 5.81 3.70
N ILE A 126 7.93 6.67 4.55
CA ILE A 126 8.66 7.32 5.63
C ILE A 126 8.46 6.55 6.95
N GLN A 127 9.46 6.61 7.84
CA GLN A 127 9.39 6.08 9.21
C GLN A 127 9.18 4.55 9.32
N VAL A 128 9.74 3.78 8.39
CA VAL A 128 9.70 2.32 8.41
C VAL A 128 10.69 1.80 9.48
N PRO A 129 10.25 0.95 10.42
CA PRO A 129 11.18 0.32 11.37
C PRO A 129 12.23 -0.52 10.64
N LYS A 130 13.50 -0.35 11.02
CA LYS A 130 14.63 -1.02 10.34
C LYS A 130 14.88 -2.44 10.84
N GLU A 131 14.52 -2.70 12.09
CA GLU A 131 14.76 -3.97 12.77
C GLU A 131 13.73 -4.13 13.90
N PRO A 132 13.47 -5.37 14.36
CA PRO A 132 12.64 -5.61 15.52
C PRO A 132 13.35 -5.12 16.79
N ILE A 133 12.64 -4.36 17.62
CA ILE A 133 13.14 -3.87 18.91
C ILE A 133 12.94 -4.92 20.01
N GLN A 134 13.76 -4.92 21.05
CA GLN A 134 13.52 -5.80 22.20
C GLN A 134 12.19 -5.46 22.89
N GLY A 135 11.37 -6.47 23.17
CA GLY A 135 10.05 -6.27 23.80
C GLY A 135 9.02 -5.62 22.87
N TYR A 136 9.18 -5.76 21.54
CA TYR A 136 8.26 -5.20 20.55
C TYR A 136 6.81 -5.63 20.76
N GLU A 137 6.57 -6.76 21.42
CA GLU A 137 5.23 -7.31 21.70
C GLU A 137 4.39 -6.38 22.57
N HIS A 138 5.04 -5.55 23.39
CA HIS A 138 4.38 -4.61 24.30
C HIS A 138 4.49 -3.15 23.81
N ASN A 139 5.10 -2.92 22.65
CA ASN A 139 5.28 -1.58 22.10
C ASN A 139 4.21 -1.29 21.03
N GLU A 140 3.09 -0.72 21.45
CA GLU A 140 1.97 -0.42 20.56
C GLU A 140 2.36 0.54 19.41
N GLU A 141 3.25 1.51 19.66
CA GLU A 141 3.71 2.44 18.63
C GLU A 141 4.46 1.70 17.50
N PHE A 142 5.35 0.78 17.88
CA PHE A 142 6.05 -0.07 16.93
C PHE A 142 5.09 -0.97 16.16
N LEU A 143 4.16 -1.65 16.87
CA LEU A 143 3.17 -2.53 16.24
C LEU A 143 2.26 -1.77 15.27
N ARG A 144 1.89 -0.53 15.58
CA ARG A 144 1.10 0.34 14.67
C ARG A 144 1.88 0.74 13.43
N LYS A 145 3.17 1.05 13.55
CA LYS A 145 4.04 1.33 12.39
C LYS A 145 4.16 0.09 11.50
N MET A 146 4.37 -1.08 12.09
CA MET A 146 4.42 -2.34 11.35
C MET A 146 3.09 -2.68 10.69
N HIS A 147 1.96 -2.48 11.38
CA HIS A 147 0.62 -2.65 10.83
C HIS A 147 0.41 -1.80 9.59
N HIS A 148 0.75 -0.51 9.67
CA HIS A 148 0.62 0.42 8.55
C HIS A 148 1.39 -0.09 7.33
N VAL A 149 2.69 -0.38 7.50
CA VAL A 149 3.55 -0.80 6.41
C VAL A 149 3.11 -2.15 5.84
N LEU A 150 2.83 -3.14 6.69
CA LEU A 150 2.56 -4.51 6.24
C LEU A 150 1.15 -4.69 5.66
N LEU A 151 0.15 -3.97 6.17
CA LEU A 151 -1.26 -4.26 5.89
C LEU A 151 -2.04 -3.12 5.23
N GLU A 152 -1.64 -1.86 5.44
CA GLU A 152 -2.40 -0.71 4.91
C GLU A 152 -1.85 -0.19 3.59
N VAL A 153 -0.57 -0.45 3.28
CA VAL A 153 0.04 -0.08 2.00
C VAL A 153 -0.24 -1.17 0.96
N GLU A 154 -1.02 -0.81 -0.05
CA GLU A 154 -1.45 -1.68 -1.15
C GLU A 154 -0.91 -1.17 -2.48
N VAL A 155 -0.33 -2.06 -3.28
CA VAL A 155 0.13 -1.79 -4.65
C VAL A 155 -0.97 -2.19 -5.63
N LEU A 156 -1.51 -1.24 -6.38
CA LEU A 156 -2.59 -1.47 -7.34
C LEU A 156 -2.03 -1.84 -8.73
N GLU A 157 -1.00 -1.11 -9.16
CA GLU A 157 -0.34 -1.31 -10.45
C GLU A 157 1.18 -1.26 -10.26
N GLY A 158 1.91 -2.14 -10.94
CA GLY A 158 3.35 -2.21 -10.83
C GLY A 158 3.94 -3.49 -11.40
N THR A 159 5.18 -3.78 -11.01
CA THR A 159 5.88 -5.00 -11.39
C THR A 159 6.71 -5.55 -10.24
N LEU A 160 6.93 -6.86 -10.26
CA LEU A 160 7.87 -7.59 -9.42
C LEU A 160 8.92 -8.20 -10.33
N GLN A 161 10.19 -7.86 -10.14
CA GLN A 161 11.28 -8.41 -10.94
C GLN A 161 12.08 -9.44 -10.13
N CYS A 162 12.28 -10.62 -10.71
CA CYS A 162 13.19 -11.63 -10.17
C CYS A 162 14.64 -11.09 -10.20
N PRO A 163 15.37 -11.10 -9.07
CA PRO A 163 16.71 -10.55 -9.01
C PRO A 163 17.73 -11.40 -9.80
N GLU A 164 17.49 -12.71 -9.95
CA GLU A 164 18.39 -13.64 -10.62
C GLU A 164 18.13 -13.74 -12.12
N SER A 165 16.89 -14.06 -12.52
CA SER A 165 16.55 -14.29 -13.94
C SER A 165 16.16 -13.01 -14.68
N GLY A 166 15.89 -11.92 -13.96
CA GLY A 166 15.35 -10.68 -14.52
C GLY A 166 13.89 -10.76 -14.96
N ARG A 167 13.21 -11.92 -14.78
CA ARG A 167 11.81 -12.11 -15.13
C ARG A 167 10.92 -11.12 -14.40
N VAL A 168 10.02 -10.49 -15.15
CA VAL A 168 9.08 -9.48 -14.63
C VAL A 168 7.70 -10.09 -14.50
N PHE A 169 7.09 -9.94 -13.32
CA PHE A 169 5.72 -10.34 -13.00
C PHE A 169 4.87 -9.06 -12.83
N PRO A 170 3.85 -8.83 -13.67
CA PRO A 170 3.04 -7.63 -13.56
C PRO A 170 2.08 -7.71 -12.37
N ILE A 171 1.86 -6.58 -11.71
CA ILE A 171 0.79 -6.36 -10.74
C ILE A 171 -0.27 -5.52 -11.46
N SER A 172 -1.49 -6.04 -11.54
CA SER A 172 -2.62 -5.31 -12.13
C SER A 172 -3.87 -5.47 -11.29
N ARG A 173 -4.56 -4.35 -11.03
CA ARG A 173 -5.72 -4.28 -10.13
C ARG A 173 -5.46 -4.95 -8.79
N GLY A 174 -4.27 -4.71 -8.23
CA GLY A 174 -3.87 -5.24 -6.93
C GLY A 174 -3.44 -6.70 -6.93
N ILE A 175 -3.45 -7.40 -8.07
CA ILE A 175 -3.15 -8.84 -8.12
C ILE A 175 -1.83 -9.08 -8.86
N PRO A 176 -0.81 -9.67 -8.19
CA PRO A 176 0.43 -10.06 -8.85
C PRO A 176 0.21 -11.31 -9.70
N ASN A 177 0.61 -11.25 -10.97
CA ASN A 177 0.58 -12.40 -11.88
C ASN A 177 1.92 -13.14 -11.86
N MET A 178 1.99 -14.22 -11.09
CA MET A 178 3.18 -15.07 -10.93
C MET A 178 3.20 -16.28 -11.88
N LEU A 179 2.36 -16.30 -12.91
CA LEU A 179 2.31 -17.42 -13.86
C LEU A 179 3.58 -17.47 -14.73
N LEU A 180 4.06 -18.69 -14.93
CA LEU A 180 5.21 -19.03 -15.77
C LEU A 180 4.72 -19.79 -17.00
N SER A 181 5.43 -19.65 -18.13
CA SER A 181 5.21 -20.54 -19.27
C SER A 181 5.76 -21.94 -18.98
N ASP A 182 5.36 -22.93 -19.77
CA ASP A 182 5.84 -24.32 -19.64
C ASP A 182 7.37 -24.44 -19.82
N GLU A 183 8.00 -23.48 -20.50
CA GLU A 183 9.46 -23.45 -20.69
C GLU A 183 10.18 -22.87 -19.46
N GLU A 184 9.50 -22.00 -18.71
CA GLU A 184 10.01 -21.31 -17.52
C GLU A 184 9.82 -22.12 -16.24
N THR A 185 9.01 -23.19 -16.27
CA THR A 185 8.82 -24.11 -15.15
C THR A 185 9.89 -25.21 -15.14
N GLU A 186 10.19 -25.73 -13.95
CA GLU A 186 10.97 -26.96 -13.83
C GLU A 186 10.09 -28.14 -14.24
N THR A 187 10.40 -28.76 -15.39
CA THR A 187 9.89 -30.09 -15.78
C THR A 187 10.51 -31.19 -14.93
#